data_AF-A0A933TCI0-F1
#
_entry.id   AF-A0A933TCI0-F1
#
_cell.length_a   1.000
_cell.length_b   1.000
_cell.length_c   1.000
_cell.angle_alpha   90.00
_cell.angle_beta   90.00
_cell.angle_gamma   90.00
#
_symmetry.space_group_name_H-M   'P 1'
#
loop_
_entity.id
_entity.type
_entity.pdbx_description
1 polymer ?
#
loop_
_entity_poly.entity_id
_entity_poly.type
_entity_poly.pdbx_seq_one_letter_code
_entity_poly.pdbx_strand_id
1 'polypeptide(L)'
;MRGVKSFFAVFFIFVFMVGNAYAAYAGAPTDQVKQTIDKVLDILKNKELKRPEKTKERRTAIRKIVSERFDFEEMAKRSLGLHWRKRTPEERKEFVPLFADLIERSYIKKIEAYTDEKILYPVERV
;
A
#
# COMPACT_ATOMS: atom_id res chain seq x y z
N MET A 1 32.98 39.54 -9.85
CA MET A 1 32.03 39.63 -8.70
C MET A 1 30.68 38.93 -8.92
N ARG A 2 30.20 38.67 -10.16
CA ARG A 2 28.93 37.94 -10.39
C ARG A 2 28.97 36.46 -9.98
N GLY A 3 30.07 35.74 -10.26
CA GLY A 3 30.20 34.30 -9.94
C GLY A 3 30.18 33.97 -8.45
N VAL A 4 30.79 34.81 -7.61
CA VAL A 4 30.81 34.62 -6.14
C VAL A 4 29.41 34.81 -5.55
N LYS A 5 28.63 35.79 -6.04
CA LYS A 5 27.24 36.00 -5.60
C LYS A 5 26.31 34.85 -6.00
N SER A 6 26.47 34.30 -7.21
CA SER A 6 25.72 33.12 -7.66
C SER A 6 26.09 31.86 -6.86
N PHE A 7 27.36 31.68 -6.51
CA PHE A 7 27.81 30.55 -5.68
C PHE A 7 27.20 30.61 -4.27
N PHE A 8 27.22 31.78 -3.63
CA PHE A 8 26.60 31.98 -2.32
C PHE A 8 25.07 31.82 -2.37
N ALA A 9 24.41 32.25 -3.44
CA ALA A 9 22.96 32.08 -3.61
C ALA A 9 22.57 30.60 -3.78
N VAL A 10 23.31 29.83 -4.57
CA VAL A 10 23.07 28.39 -4.76
C VAL A 10 23.35 27.62 -3.48
N PHE A 11 24.41 27.97 -2.74
CA PHE A 11 24.71 27.41 -1.43
C PHE A 11 23.57 27.68 -0.43
N PHE A 12 23.05 28.90 -0.39
CA PHE A 12 21.92 29.24 0.48
C PHE A 12 20.65 28.46 0.14
N ILE A 13 20.33 28.27 -1.14
CA ILE A 13 19.16 27.46 -1.57
C ILE A 13 19.34 25.99 -1.19
N PHE A 14 20.55 25.44 -1.35
CA PHE A 14 20.84 24.06 -0.96
C PHE A 14 20.73 23.85 0.56
N VAL A 15 21.27 24.76 1.36
CA VAL A 15 21.14 24.74 2.83
C VAL A 15 19.67 24.88 3.26
N PHE A 16 18.88 25.70 2.57
CA PHE A 16 17.45 25.85 2.85
C PHE A 16 16.64 24.58 2.49
N MET A 17 17.00 23.87 1.41
CA MET A 17 16.38 22.59 1.05
C MET A 17 16.73 21.47 2.04
N VAL A 18 17.97 21.41 2.52
CA VAL A 18 18.41 20.39 3.50
C VAL A 18 17.86 20.69 4.91
N GLY A 19 17.67 21.96 5.27
CA GLY A 19 17.10 22.38 6.56
C GLY A 19 15.60 22.10 6.73
N ASN A 20 14.89 21.76 5.65
CA ASN A 20 13.45 21.41 5.67
C ASN A 20 13.22 19.88 5.64
N ALA A 21 14.16 19.08 6.14
CA ALA A 21 13.93 17.66 6.42
C ALA A 21 13.06 17.50 7.68
N TYR A 22 11.80 17.94 7.62
CA TYR A 22 10.82 17.53 8.63
C TYR A 22 10.65 16.01 8.51
N ALA A 23 10.78 15.30 9.63
CA ALA A 23 10.44 13.89 9.68
C ALA A 23 8.99 13.75 9.18
N ALA A 24 8.82 13.06 8.05
CA ALA A 24 7.50 12.85 7.46
C ALA A 24 6.67 11.98 8.42
N TYR A 25 5.78 12.62 9.18
CA TYR A 25 4.84 11.92 10.05
C TYR A 25 3.69 11.40 9.20
N ALA A 26 3.65 10.07 9.01
CA ALA A 26 2.60 9.41 8.24
C ALA A 26 1.33 9.13 9.07
N GLY A 27 1.24 9.53 10.34
CA GLY A 27 0.15 9.14 11.24
C GLY A 27 0.39 7.78 11.91
N ALA A 28 -0.56 7.36 12.74
CA ALA A 28 -0.48 6.07 13.44
C ALA A 28 -0.81 4.88 12.51
N PRO A 29 -0.29 3.67 12.77
CA PRO A 29 -0.70 2.44 12.11
C PRO A 29 -2.23 2.27 11.95
N THR A 30 -3.00 2.63 12.97
CA THR A 30 -4.47 2.56 12.88
C THR A 30 -5.03 3.52 11.83
N ASP A 31 -4.49 4.74 11.74
CA ASP A 31 -4.90 5.72 10.72
C ASP A 31 -4.59 5.22 9.33
N GLN A 32 -3.42 4.59 9.17
CA GLN A 32 -2.96 3.99 7.93
C GLN A 32 -3.89 2.87 7.45
N VAL A 33 -4.36 2.00 8.35
CA VAL A 33 -5.34 0.96 8.04
C VAL A 33 -6.70 1.55 7.70
N LYS A 34 -7.16 2.54 8.48
CA LYS A 34 -8.44 3.23 8.25
C LYS A 34 -8.48 3.87 6.86
N GLN A 35 -7.44 4.58 6.46
CA GLN A 35 -7.35 5.18 5.12
C GLN A 35 -7.44 4.14 4.00
N THR A 36 -6.80 2.97 4.17
CA THR A 36 -6.90 1.88 3.20
C THR A 36 -8.33 1.34 3.12
N ILE A 37 -8.99 1.14 4.26
CA ILE A 37 -10.38 0.68 4.32
C ILE A 37 -11.31 1.71 3.66
N ASP A 38 -11.20 2.99 4.01
CA ASP A 38 -12.04 4.05 3.46
C ASP A 38 -11.95 4.10 1.92
N LYS A 39 -10.73 4.04 1.36
CA LYS A 39 -10.52 3.97 -0.10
C LYS A 39 -11.18 2.74 -0.74
N VAL A 40 -11.14 1.57 -0.08
CA VAL A 40 -11.81 0.36 -0.58
C VAL A 40 -13.33 0.53 -0.53
N LEU A 41 -13.86 1.08 0.57
CA LEU A 41 -15.30 1.35 0.70
C LEU A 41 -15.80 2.34 -0.35
N ASP A 42 -15.01 3.34 -0.73
CA ASP A 42 -15.37 4.28 -1.80
C ASP A 42 -15.54 3.58 -3.15
N ILE A 43 -14.65 2.63 -3.48
CA ILE A 43 -14.80 1.78 -4.67
C ILE A 43 -16.08 0.96 -4.57
N LEU A 44 -16.32 0.31 -3.43
CA LEU A 44 -17.48 -0.55 -3.24
C LEU A 44 -18.79 0.24 -3.29
N LYS A 45 -18.80 1.52 -2.87
CA LYS A 45 -19.98 2.40 -2.92
C LYS A 45 -20.23 3.02 -4.30
N ASN A 46 -19.22 3.05 -5.17
CA ASN A 46 -19.34 3.61 -6.51
C ASN A 46 -20.32 2.80 -7.38
N LYS A 47 -21.44 3.42 -7.75
CA LYS A 47 -22.53 2.78 -8.52
C LYS A 47 -22.09 2.26 -9.89
N GLU A 48 -21.18 2.96 -10.58
CA GLU A 48 -20.66 2.51 -11.87
C GLU A 48 -19.79 1.26 -11.72
N LEU A 49 -18.93 1.24 -10.69
CA LEU A 49 -18.07 0.09 -10.44
C LEU A 49 -18.83 -1.13 -9.92
N LYS A 50 -20.05 -0.97 -9.39
CA LYS A 50 -20.91 -2.10 -8.96
C LYS A 50 -21.44 -2.94 -10.13
N ARG A 51 -21.48 -2.38 -11.34
CA ARG A 51 -22.04 -3.06 -12.52
C ARG A 51 -21.29 -4.37 -12.81
N PRO A 52 -21.97 -5.48 -13.18
CA PRO A 52 -21.32 -6.78 -13.39
C PRO A 52 -20.13 -6.74 -14.37
N GLU A 53 -20.25 -5.98 -15.46
CA GLU A 53 -19.23 -5.75 -16.49
C GLU A 53 -17.98 -5.03 -15.97
N LYS A 54 -18.10 -4.30 -14.86
CA LYS A 54 -16.99 -3.59 -14.20
C LYS A 54 -16.27 -4.43 -13.14
N THR A 55 -16.64 -5.69 -12.94
CA THR A 55 -16.04 -6.56 -11.92
C THR A 55 -14.51 -6.62 -12.03
N LYS A 56 -13.94 -6.76 -13.23
CA LYS A 56 -12.49 -6.79 -13.40
C LYS A 56 -11.84 -5.47 -12.99
N GLU A 57 -12.40 -4.35 -13.43
CA GLU A 57 -11.91 -3.00 -13.12
C GLU A 57 -11.98 -2.71 -11.61
N ARG A 58 -13.12 -3.03 -10.97
CA ARG A 58 -13.33 -2.92 -9.53
C ARG A 58 -12.27 -3.71 -8.75
N ARG A 59 -12.03 -4.98 -9.12
CA ARG A 59 -11.02 -5.82 -8.45
C ARG A 59 -9.60 -5.32 -8.65
N THR A 60 -9.26 -4.85 -9.86
CA THR A 60 -7.96 -4.22 -10.11
C THR A 60 -7.74 -2.97 -9.24
N ALA A 61 -8.78 -2.13 -9.07
CA ALA A 61 -8.71 -0.95 -8.22
C ALA A 61 -8.52 -1.32 -6.74
N ILE A 62 -9.26 -2.33 -6.25
CA ILE A 62 -9.09 -2.86 -4.88
C ILE A 62 -7.66 -3.40 -4.69
N ARG A 63 -7.18 -4.23 -5.63
CA ARG A 63 -5.82 -4.79 -5.57
C ARG A 63 -4.77 -3.69 -5.44
N LYS A 64 -4.89 -2.62 -6.23
CA LYS A 64 -3.94 -1.49 -6.17
C LYS A 64 -3.85 -0.88 -4.77
N ILE A 65 -5.00 -0.60 -4.15
CA ILE A 65 -5.05 -0.01 -2.79
C ILE A 65 -4.49 -0.97 -1.74
N VAL A 66 -4.81 -2.26 -1.84
CA VAL A 66 -4.29 -3.28 -0.91
C VAL A 66 -2.78 -3.41 -1.05
N SER A 67 -2.24 -3.41 -2.27
CA SER A 67 -0.79 -3.48 -2.52
C SER A 67 0.00 -2.29 -1.97
N GLU A 68 -0.62 -1.14 -1.71
CA GLU A 68 0.04 -0.01 -1.03
C GLU A 68 0.27 -0.28 0.46
N ARG A 69 -0.47 -1.21 1.07
CA ARG A 69 -0.45 -1.47 2.51
C ARG A 69 0.24 -2.79 2.88
N PHE A 70 0.19 -3.79 2.01
CA PHE A 70 0.68 -5.14 2.29
C PHE A 70 2.04 -5.40 1.64
N ASP A 71 3.00 -5.85 2.44
CA ASP A 71 4.28 -6.37 1.96
C ASP A 71 4.12 -7.85 1.59
N PHE A 72 3.76 -8.10 0.32
CA PHE A 72 3.56 -9.45 -0.18
C PHE A 72 4.84 -10.28 -0.23
N GLU A 73 6.02 -9.66 -0.32
CA GLU A 73 7.30 -10.38 -0.30
C GLU A 73 7.56 -10.96 1.09
N GLU A 74 7.46 -10.13 2.13
CA GLU A 74 7.62 -10.59 3.51
C GLU A 74 6.51 -11.56 3.94
N MET A 75 5.27 -11.35 3.50
CA MET A 75 4.18 -12.32 3.73
C MET A 75 4.46 -13.68 3.07
N ALA A 76 4.88 -13.68 1.80
CA ALA A 76 5.22 -14.89 1.06
C ALA A 76 6.39 -15.65 1.72
N LYS A 77 7.44 -14.91 2.09
CA LYS A 77 8.60 -15.43 2.81
C LYS A 77 8.22 -16.05 4.15
N ARG A 78 7.40 -15.36 4.96
CA ARG A 78 6.90 -15.89 6.24
C ARG A 78 6.04 -17.13 6.06
N SER A 79 5.23 -17.17 5.00
CA SER A 79 4.38 -18.32 4.68
C SER A 79 5.19 -19.56 4.29
N LEU A 80 6.31 -19.39 3.57
CA LEU A 80 7.21 -20.50 3.23
C LEU A 80 8.16 -20.90 4.36
N GLY A 81 8.40 -20.03 5.35
CA GLY A 81 9.25 -20.31 6.50
C GLY A 81 10.64 -20.81 6.10
N LEU A 82 11.06 -21.96 6.63
CA LEU A 82 12.37 -22.55 6.35
C LEU A 82 12.60 -22.87 4.86
N HIS A 83 11.53 -23.09 4.10
CA HIS A 83 11.63 -23.39 2.67
C HIS A 83 12.04 -22.18 1.83
N TRP A 84 11.81 -20.95 2.31
CA TRP A 84 12.19 -19.71 1.59
C TRP A 84 13.69 -19.67 1.27
N ARG A 85 14.53 -20.04 2.25
CA ARG A 85 15.99 -20.01 2.10
C ARG A 85 16.49 -20.96 1.02
N LYS A 86 15.76 -22.04 0.75
CA LYS A 86 16.07 -23.04 -0.28
C LYS A 86 15.62 -22.63 -1.69
N ARG A 87 14.89 -21.52 -1.82
CA ARG A 87 14.43 -21.01 -3.11
C ARG A 87 15.49 -20.16 -3.81
N THR A 88 15.64 -20.32 -5.12
CA THR A 88 16.48 -19.43 -5.94
C THR A 88 15.85 -18.02 -6.03
N PRO A 89 16.61 -16.99 -6.42
CA PRO A 89 16.05 -15.66 -6.67
C PRO A 89 14.88 -15.68 -7.68
N GLU A 90 14.97 -16.51 -8.71
CA GLU A 90 13.95 -16.67 -9.75
C GLU A 90 12.68 -17.31 -9.18
N GLU A 91 12.82 -18.39 -8.40
CA GLU A 91 11.68 -19.04 -7.72
C GLU A 91 11.00 -18.08 -6.74
N ARG A 92 11.77 -17.26 -6.01
CA ARG A 92 11.21 -16.24 -5.10
C ARG A 92 10.43 -15.18 -5.87
N LYS A 93 11.00 -14.67 -6.97
CA LYS A 93 10.37 -13.67 -7.84
C LYS A 93 9.07 -14.18 -8.46
N GLU A 94 9.00 -15.47 -8.80
CA GLU A 94 7.78 -16.10 -9.31
C GLU A 94 6.77 -16.38 -8.19
N PHE A 95 7.23 -16.81 -7.01
CA PHE A 95 6.34 -17.21 -5.92
C PHE A 95 5.55 -16.03 -5.33
N VAL A 96 6.17 -14.86 -5.14
CA VAL A 96 5.52 -13.69 -4.54
C VAL A 96 4.22 -13.28 -5.26
N PRO A 97 4.19 -13.08 -6.59
CA PRO A 97 2.94 -12.74 -7.28
C PRO A 97 1.90 -13.87 -7.25
N LEU A 98 2.32 -15.13 -7.31
CA LEU A 98 1.41 -16.29 -7.18
C LEU A 98 0.76 -16.33 -5.79
N PHE A 99 1.54 -16.07 -4.74
CA PHE A 99 1.04 -15.96 -3.38
C PHE A 99 0.04 -14.80 -3.24
N ALA A 100 0.37 -13.61 -3.77
CA ALA A 100 -0.52 -12.46 -3.74
C ALA A 100 -1.85 -12.75 -4.47
N ASP A 101 -1.80 -13.40 -5.64
CA ASP A 101 -2.98 -13.82 -6.39
C ASP A 101 -3.86 -14.81 -5.63
N LEU A 102 -3.25 -15.78 -4.94
CA LEU A 102 -3.96 -16.73 -4.10
C LEU A 102 -4.73 -16.03 -2.98
N ILE A 103 -4.07 -15.10 -2.28
CA ILE A 103 -4.69 -14.34 -1.19
C ILE A 103 -5.82 -13.47 -1.73
N GLU A 104 -5.61 -12.74 -2.83
CA GLU A 104 -6.68 -11.94 -3.44
C GLU A 104 -7.90 -12.80 -3.78
N ARG A 105 -7.71 -13.91 -4.49
CA ARG A 105 -8.82 -14.80 -4.89
C ARG A 105 -9.59 -15.37 -3.69
N SER A 106 -8.90 -15.59 -2.58
CA SER A 106 -9.47 -16.14 -1.34
C SER A 106 -10.37 -15.14 -0.60
N TYR A 107 -10.10 -13.84 -0.72
CA TYR A 107 -10.78 -12.81 0.08
C TYR A 107 -11.62 -11.82 -0.73
N ILE A 108 -11.38 -11.67 -2.03
CA ILE A 108 -12.05 -10.63 -2.84
C ILE A 108 -13.58 -10.74 -2.81
N LYS A 109 -14.13 -11.95 -2.81
CA LYS A 109 -15.58 -12.17 -2.69
C LYS A 109 -16.15 -11.69 -1.36
N LYS A 110 -15.39 -11.80 -0.25
CA LYS A 110 -15.81 -11.30 1.06
C LYS A 110 -15.80 -9.78 1.10
N ILE A 111 -14.79 -9.16 0.49
CA ILE A 111 -14.70 -7.71 0.37
C ILE A 111 -15.88 -7.18 -0.47
N GLU A 112 -16.17 -7.80 -1.61
CA GLU A 112 -17.29 -7.41 -2.47
C GLU A 112 -18.67 -7.65 -1.84
N ALA A 113 -18.76 -8.53 -0.84
CA ALA A 113 -19.99 -8.81 -0.09
C ALA A 113 -20.28 -7.78 1.02
N TYR A 114 -19.39 -6.81 1.25
CA TYR A 114 -19.63 -5.71 2.18
C TYR A 114 -20.91 -4.96 1.80
N THR A 115 -21.73 -4.67 2.80
CA THR A 115 -22.97 -3.91 2.65
C THR A 115 -22.83 -2.58 3.36
N ASP A 116 -23.02 -2.57 4.68
CA ASP A 116 -22.89 -1.40 5.56
C ASP A 116 -22.47 -1.83 6.97
N GLU A 117 -21.68 -2.90 7.08
CA GLU A 117 -21.20 -3.41 8.35
C GLU A 117 -20.38 -2.33 9.08
N LYS A 118 -20.58 -2.21 10.39
CA LYS A 118 -19.86 -1.25 11.24
C LYS A 118 -18.42 -1.73 11.46
N ILE A 119 -17.46 -0.90 11.09
CA ILE A 119 -16.03 -1.14 11.33
C ILE A 119 -15.63 -0.46 12.62
N LEU A 120 -15.10 -1.23 13.58
CA LEU A 120 -14.62 -0.75 14.86
C LEU A 120 -13.08 -0.74 14.86
N TYR A 121 -12.51 0.39 15.29
CA TYR A 121 -11.07 0.55 15.45
C TYR A 121 -10.76 0.59 16.95
N PRO A 122 -10.29 -0.53 17.55
CA PRO A 122 -9.90 -0.52 18.95
C PRO A 122 -8.70 0.41 19.18
N VAL A 123 -8.52 0.85 20.43
CA VAL A 123 -7.40 1.71 20.81
C VAL A 123 -6.08 1.04 20.48
N GLU A 124 -5.23 1.74 19.72
CA GLU A 124 -3.90 1.29 19.38
C GLU A 124 -3.02 1.20 20.64
N ARG A 125 -2.28 0.09 20.77
CA ARG A 125 -1.28 -0.09 21.82
C ARG A 125 0.08 -0.15 21.16
N VAL A 126 0.99 0.70 21.61
CA VAL A 126 2.39 0.76 21.18
C VAL A 126 3.28 0.22 22.28
#